data_AF-A0A1Y5RG97-F1
#
_entry.id   AF-A0A1Y5RG97-F1
#
_cell.length_a   1.000
_cell.length_b   1.000
_cell.length_c   1.000
_cell.angle_alpha   90.00
_cell.angle_beta   90.00
_cell.angle_gamma   90.00
#
_symmetry.space_group_name_H-M   'P 1'
#
loop_
_entity.id
_entity.type
_entity.pdbx_description
1 polymer ?
#
loop_
_entity_poly.entity_id
_entity_poly.type
_entity_poly.pdbx_seq_one_letter_code
_entity_poly.pdbx_strand_id
1 'polypeptide(L)'
;MRKENERRQLTRMLSAMGDFRLALSAADFLCEADANERYDIETLRRFRCYEQTAIISYARPFTQSKGGFPSLSLKMCDVTLSTNEKELHERVLKLRNKMVAHSDPEMMNFASSTFDMSEVVGKKHFALFSKHDEGLQFHQSTDQFRFIDLITKVQAGLYQRLHQSAQDLPNALEMKVHFQPD
;
A
#
# COMPACT_ATOMS: atom_id res chain seq x y z
N MET A 1 18.32 25.63 8.17
CA MET A 1 18.27 24.18 8.46
C MET A 1 16.97 23.77 9.13
N ARG A 2 16.62 24.31 10.31
CA ARG A 2 15.35 23.98 11.02
C ARG A 2 14.06 24.25 10.23
N LYS A 3 13.92 25.45 9.65
CA LYS A 3 12.75 25.83 8.83
C LYS A 3 12.54 24.93 7.59
N GLU A 4 13.63 24.47 6.98
CA GLU A 4 13.57 23.58 5.81
C GLU A 4 13.12 22.17 6.20
N ASN A 5 13.57 21.66 7.36
CA ASN A 5 13.08 20.39 7.90
C ASN A 5 11.60 20.45 8.27
N GLU A 6 11.15 21.54 8.91
CA GLU A 6 9.74 21.79 9.23
C GLU A 6 8.89 21.82 7.95
N ARG A 7 9.36 22.51 6.90
CA ARG A 7 8.70 22.54 5.59
C ARG A 7 8.59 21.15 4.95
N ARG A 8 9.67 20.35 4.99
CA ARG A 8 9.67 18.97 4.45
C ARG A 8 8.73 18.04 5.24
N GLN A 9 8.66 18.19 6.56
CA GLN A 9 7.69 17.47 7.39
C GLN A 9 6.26 17.83 7.01
N LEU A 10 5.98 19.12 6.83
CA LEU A 10 4.66 19.59 6.42
C LEU A 10 4.28 19.08 5.03
N THR A 11 5.19 19.14 4.05
CA THR A 11 4.98 18.54 2.72
C THR A 11 4.67 17.05 2.83
N ARG A 12 5.38 16.31 3.70
CA ARG A 12 5.14 14.88 3.91
C ARG A 12 3.77 14.61 4.50
N MET A 13 3.34 15.39 5.47
CA MET A 13 2.00 15.28 6.07
C MET A 13 0.92 15.57 5.03
N LEU A 14 1.08 16.61 4.23
CA LEU A 14 0.13 16.95 3.17
C LEU A 14 0.07 15.86 2.08
N SER A 15 1.20 15.33 1.64
CA SER A 15 1.21 14.25 0.64
C SER A 15 0.65 12.94 1.18
N ALA A 16 0.88 12.64 2.47
CA ALA A 16 0.33 11.46 3.12
C ALA A 16 -1.21 11.42 3.13
N MET A 17 -1.88 12.57 3.10
CA MET A 17 -3.34 12.61 2.95
C MET A 17 -3.80 12.00 1.63
N GLY A 18 -3.08 12.24 0.53
CA GLY A 18 -3.36 11.62 -0.76
C GLY A 18 -3.08 10.11 -0.76
N ASP A 19 -1.96 9.71 -0.14
CA ASP A 19 -1.58 8.31 0.02
C ASP A 19 -2.64 7.52 0.84
N PHE A 20 -3.16 8.07 1.95
CA PHE A 20 -4.18 7.41 2.76
C PHE A 20 -5.54 7.33 2.06
N ARG A 21 -5.94 8.36 1.30
CA ARG A 21 -7.17 8.31 0.49
C ARG A 21 -7.09 7.21 -0.56
N LEU A 22 -5.96 7.10 -1.26
CA LEU A 22 -5.75 6.03 -2.23
C LEU A 22 -5.76 4.65 -1.55
N ALA A 23 -5.17 4.55 -0.34
CA ALA A 23 -5.20 3.32 0.42
C ALA A 23 -6.63 2.90 0.80
N LEU A 24 -7.47 3.84 1.26
CA LEU A 24 -8.88 3.58 1.55
C LEU A 24 -9.65 3.14 0.31
N SER A 25 -9.55 3.87 -0.80
CA SER A 25 -10.26 3.49 -2.03
C SER A 25 -9.89 2.09 -2.50
N ALA A 26 -8.61 1.72 -2.41
CA ALA A 26 -8.17 0.39 -2.77
C ALA A 26 -8.65 -0.68 -1.76
N ALA A 27 -8.67 -0.36 -0.47
CA ALA A 27 -9.20 -1.27 0.56
C ALA A 27 -10.72 -1.48 0.41
N ASP A 28 -11.48 -0.45 0.05
CA ASP A 28 -12.92 -0.55 -0.20
C ASP A 28 -13.21 -1.49 -1.39
N PHE A 29 -12.46 -1.40 -2.48
CA PHE A 29 -12.60 -2.35 -3.60
C PHE A 29 -12.15 -3.77 -3.22
N LEU A 30 -11.22 -3.92 -2.28
CA LEU A 30 -10.81 -5.24 -1.80
C LEU A 30 -11.92 -5.93 -1.00
N CYS A 31 -12.83 -5.19 -0.37
CA CYS A 31 -13.99 -5.74 0.33
C CYS A 31 -15.00 -6.44 -0.60
N GLU A 32 -14.88 -6.28 -1.92
CA GLU A 32 -15.62 -7.10 -2.88
C GLU A 32 -15.17 -8.57 -2.86
N ALA A 33 -13.98 -8.89 -2.32
CA ALA A 33 -13.47 -10.25 -2.23
C ALA A 33 -14.03 -10.98 -1.00
N ASP A 34 -14.86 -11.99 -1.23
CA ASP A 34 -15.39 -12.91 -0.22
C ASP A 34 -14.48 -14.15 -0.10
N ALA A 35 -14.04 -14.45 1.13
CA ALA A 35 -13.23 -15.63 1.43
C ALA A 35 -13.91 -16.97 1.09
N ASN A 36 -15.24 -16.99 0.98
CA ASN A 36 -16.02 -18.21 0.70
C ASN A 36 -16.30 -18.41 -0.79
N GLU A 37 -15.96 -17.43 -1.63
CA GLU A 37 -16.23 -17.48 -3.06
C GLU A 37 -15.00 -17.97 -3.85
N ARG A 38 -15.25 -18.62 -4.98
CA ARG A 38 -14.21 -19.02 -5.93
C ARG A 38 -14.19 -18.06 -7.10
N TYR A 39 -13.09 -17.34 -7.25
CA TYR A 39 -12.89 -16.38 -8.32
C TYR A 39 -12.08 -16.96 -9.47
N ASP A 40 -12.32 -16.46 -10.69
CA ASP A 40 -11.41 -16.67 -11.82
C ASP A 40 -10.07 -15.95 -11.61
N ILE A 41 -9.10 -16.27 -12.46
CA ILE A 41 -7.73 -15.77 -12.30
C ILE A 41 -7.64 -14.26 -12.54
N GLU A 42 -8.47 -13.72 -13.43
CA GLU A 42 -8.56 -12.30 -13.75
C GLU A 42 -9.07 -11.49 -12.54
N THR A 43 -10.09 -11.99 -11.88
CA THR A 43 -10.71 -11.38 -10.69
C THR A 43 -9.77 -11.45 -9.49
N LEU A 44 -9.08 -12.58 -9.27
CA LEU A 44 -8.04 -12.66 -8.24
C LEU A 44 -6.91 -11.67 -8.47
N ARG A 45 -6.46 -11.51 -9.73
CA ARG A 45 -5.44 -10.51 -10.08
C ARG A 45 -5.92 -9.09 -9.83
N ARG A 46 -7.19 -8.80 -10.12
CA ARG A 46 -7.81 -7.49 -9.83
C ARG A 46 -7.79 -7.18 -8.33
N PHE A 47 -8.23 -8.12 -7.48
CA PHE A 47 -8.18 -7.94 -6.03
C PHE A 47 -6.75 -7.78 -5.51
N ARG A 48 -5.80 -8.51 -6.09
CA ARG A 48 -4.39 -8.36 -5.73
C ARG A 48 -3.83 -6.98 -6.07
N CYS A 49 -4.23 -6.40 -7.20
CA CYS A 49 -3.88 -5.00 -7.51
C CYS A 49 -4.43 -4.03 -6.47
N TYR A 50 -5.66 -4.23 -6.00
CA TYR A 50 -6.25 -3.41 -4.92
C TYR A 50 -5.52 -3.59 -3.60
N GLU A 51 -5.27 -4.83 -3.17
CA GLU A 51 -4.52 -5.13 -1.96
C GLU A 51 -3.12 -4.50 -1.97
N GLN A 52 -2.36 -4.69 -3.06
CA GLN A 52 -1.04 -4.10 -3.20
C GLN A 52 -1.10 -2.57 -3.16
N THR A 53 -2.08 -1.98 -3.84
CA THR A 53 -2.27 -0.52 -3.83
C THR A 53 -2.58 0.00 -2.43
N ALA A 54 -3.45 -0.70 -1.69
CA ALA A 54 -3.80 -0.35 -0.31
C ALA A 54 -2.56 -0.40 0.60
N ILE A 55 -1.82 -1.52 0.56
CA ILE A 55 -0.62 -1.74 1.36
C ILE A 55 0.47 -0.72 1.03
N ILE A 56 0.79 -0.53 -0.25
CA ILE A 56 1.84 0.38 -0.69
C ILE A 56 1.49 1.81 -0.33
N SER A 57 0.25 2.24 -0.60
CA SER A 57 -0.16 3.62 -0.36
C SER A 57 -0.21 3.92 1.14
N TYR A 58 -0.73 3.01 1.97
CA TYR A 58 -0.69 3.18 3.42
C TYR A 58 0.74 3.20 4.00
N ALA A 59 1.60 2.29 3.55
CA ALA A 59 2.96 2.16 4.08
C ALA A 59 3.90 3.28 3.59
N ARG A 60 3.65 3.84 2.41
CA ARG A 60 4.53 4.85 1.78
C ARG A 60 4.83 6.00 2.74
N PRO A 61 3.86 6.69 3.40
CA PRO A 61 4.09 7.74 4.40
C PRO A 61 5.11 7.40 5.50
N PHE A 62 5.10 6.17 6.01
CA PHE A 62 5.90 5.73 7.17
C PHE A 62 7.30 5.25 6.79
N THR A 63 7.54 5.00 5.51
CA THR A 63 8.83 4.52 5.01
C THR A 63 9.70 5.66 4.50
N GLN A 64 11.01 5.47 4.55
CA GLN A 64 11.97 6.46 4.05
C GLN A 64 11.84 6.59 2.53
N SER A 65 11.61 7.81 2.04
CA SER A 65 11.57 8.11 0.61
C SER A 65 12.96 8.40 0.05
N LYS A 66 13.20 8.03 -1.21
CA LYS A 66 14.32 8.59 -2.01
C LYS A 66 14.06 10.10 -2.19
N GLY A 67 15.04 10.94 -1.87
CA GLY A 67 14.90 12.41 -1.91
C GLY A 67 14.93 13.15 -0.57
N GLY A 68 15.11 12.43 0.56
CA GLY A 68 15.40 13.04 1.86
C GLY A 68 14.19 13.70 2.54
N PHE A 69 12.96 13.34 2.17
CA PHE A 69 11.79 13.64 3.01
C PHE A 69 11.79 12.73 4.24
N PRO A 70 11.43 13.27 5.42
CA PRO A 70 11.33 12.48 6.64
C PRO A 70 10.19 11.46 6.53
N SER A 71 10.33 10.32 7.21
CA SER A 71 9.21 9.41 7.42
C SER A 71 8.16 10.08 8.32
N LEU A 72 6.89 9.78 8.04
CA LEU A 72 5.81 10.09 8.96
C LEU A 72 5.92 9.18 10.18
N SER A 73 5.54 9.67 11.35
CA SER A 73 5.36 8.86 12.55
C SER A 73 3.92 8.97 13.05
N LEU A 74 3.45 7.97 13.79
CA LEU A 74 2.12 8.01 14.41
C LEU A 74 1.95 9.22 15.34
N LYS A 75 3.05 9.64 16.01
CA LYS A 75 3.09 10.86 16.82
C LYS A 75 2.84 12.12 15.99
N MET A 76 3.36 12.20 14.77
CA MET A 76 3.08 13.33 13.87
C MET A 76 1.62 13.39 13.42
N CYS A 77 0.92 12.25 13.44
CA CYS A 77 -0.51 12.17 13.15
C CYS A 77 -1.38 12.40 14.39
N ASP A 78 -0.78 12.58 15.58
CA ASP A 78 -1.49 12.64 16.86
C ASP A 78 -2.38 11.41 17.14
N VAL A 79 -1.91 10.22 16.71
CA VAL A 79 -2.67 8.97 16.83
C VAL A 79 -2.01 8.02 17.80
N THR A 80 -2.80 7.51 18.73
CA THR A 80 -2.42 6.38 19.59
C THR A 80 -3.14 5.12 19.13
N LEU A 81 -2.34 4.14 18.69
CA LEU A 81 -2.81 2.82 18.30
C LEU A 81 -2.81 1.88 19.53
N SER A 82 -3.86 1.07 19.63
CA SER A 82 -3.93 -0.11 20.50
C SER A 82 -2.90 -1.16 20.07
N THR A 83 -2.67 -2.18 20.90
CA THR A 83 -1.73 -3.27 20.59
C THR A 83 -2.04 -3.93 19.25
N ASN A 84 -3.31 -4.30 19.04
CA ASN A 84 -3.75 -4.98 17.81
C ASN A 84 -3.62 -4.09 16.56
N GLU A 85 -3.84 -2.78 16.69
CA GLU A 85 -3.66 -1.82 15.59
C GLU A 85 -2.17 -1.59 15.29
N LYS A 86 -1.31 -1.58 16.31
CA LYS A 86 0.16 -1.50 16.13
C LYS A 86 0.69 -2.72 15.42
N GLU A 87 0.27 -3.91 15.82
CA GLU A 87 0.66 -5.15 15.15
C GLU A 87 0.23 -5.16 13.69
N LEU A 88 -0.99 -4.69 13.40
CA LEU A 88 -1.47 -4.55 12.03
C LEU A 88 -0.68 -3.50 11.24
N HIS A 89 -0.37 -2.35 11.83
CA HIS A 89 0.48 -1.33 11.22
C HIS A 89 1.84 -1.92 10.83
N GLU A 90 2.52 -2.59 11.75
CA GLU A 90 3.81 -3.24 11.50
C GLU A 90 3.72 -4.36 10.46
N ARG A 91 2.64 -5.16 10.48
CA ARG A 91 2.36 -6.19 9.46
C ARG A 91 2.29 -5.55 8.08
N VAL A 92 1.55 -4.45 7.91
CA VAL A 92 1.41 -3.79 6.60
C VAL A 92 2.75 -3.21 6.13
N LEU A 93 3.56 -2.62 7.02
CA LEU A 93 4.90 -2.14 6.66
C LEU A 93 5.82 -3.28 6.19
N LYS A 94 5.76 -4.43 6.87
CA LYS A 94 6.51 -5.65 6.46
C LYS A 94 6.02 -6.19 5.12
N LEU A 95 4.71 -6.25 4.90
CA LEU A 95 4.11 -6.70 3.63
C LEU A 95 4.58 -5.83 2.46
N ARG A 96 4.59 -4.50 2.63
CA ARG A 96 5.14 -3.59 1.61
C ARG A 96 6.59 -3.93 1.27
N ASN A 97 7.43 -4.20 2.29
CA ASN A 97 8.83 -4.55 2.05
C ASN A 97 8.97 -5.87 1.29
N LYS A 98 8.15 -6.89 1.64
CA LYS A 98 8.10 -8.16 0.90
C LYS A 98 7.61 -7.98 -0.55
N MET A 99 6.60 -7.14 -0.79
CA MET A 99 6.09 -6.87 -2.13
C MET A 99 7.10 -6.13 -3.03
N VAL A 100 7.87 -5.21 -2.45
CA VAL A 100 8.91 -4.46 -3.17
C VAL A 100 10.17 -5.30 -3.37
N ALA A 101 10.48 -6.20 -2.44
CA ALA A 101 11.50 -7.23 -2.61
C ALA A 101 10.93 -8.35 -3.50
N HIS A 102 10.82 -8.09 -4.81
CA HIS A 102 10.35 -9.02 -5.83
C HIS A 102 11.16 -10.34 -5.83
N SER A 103 10.86 -11.29 -4.94
CA SER A 103 11.35 -12.70 -4.88
C SER A 103 11.43 -13.25 -3.45
N ASP A 104 10.50 -12.93 -2.54
CA ASP A 104 10.47 -13.65 -1.26
C ASP A 104 9.89 -15.06 -1.48
N PRO A 105 10.68 -16.15 -1.37
CA PRO A 105 10.23 -17.51 -1.68
C PRO A 105 9.08 -17.97 -0.78
N GLU A 106 8.94 -17.36 0.41
CA GLU A 106 7.87 -17.64 1.36
C GLU A 106 6.48 -17.20 0.86
N MET A 107 6.43 -16.31 -0.14
CA MET A 107 5.18 -15.74 -0.66
C MET A 107 4.83 -16.25 -2.07
N MET A 108 5.69 -17.06 -2.69
CA MET A 108 5.50 -17.56 -4.06
C MET A 108 4.98 -19.00 -4.07
N ASN A 109 3.70 -19.21 -4.39
CA ASN A 109 3.30 -20.47 -5.00
C ASN A 109 3.58 -20.38 -6.49
N PHE A 110 4.44 -21.27 -7.00
CA PHE A 110 4.78 -21.33 -8.41
C PHE A 110 4.56 -22.73 -8.94
N ALA A 111 3.84 -22.83 -10.06
CA ALA A 111 3.75 -24.06 -10.83
C ALA A 111 4.18 -23.77 -12.26
N SER A 112 5.06 -24.62 -12.81
CA SER A 112 5.41 -24.60 -14.22
C SER A 112 5.03 -25.90 -14.90
N SER A 113 4.50 -25.81 -16.10
CA SER A 113 4.23 -26.96 -16.97
C SER A 113 4.72 -26.66 -18.37
N THR A 114 5.18 -27.68 -19.07
CA THR A 114 5.49 -27.61 -20.49
C THR A 114 4.37 -28.25 -21.31
N PHE A 115 4.08 -27.66 -22.46
CA PHE A 115 3.16 -28.23 -23.44
C PHE A 115 3.92 -28.48 -24.74
N ASP A 116 3.86 -29.71 -25.24
CA ASP A 116 4.50 -30.06 -26.51
C ASP A 116 3.65 -29.48 -27.65
N MET A 117 4.25 -28.59 -28.44
CA MET A 117 3.63 -28.03 -29.66
C MET A 117 4.40 -28.45 -30.91
N SER A 118 5.21 -29.51 -30.82
CA SER A 118 6.08 -29.93 -31.92
C SER A 118 5.27 -30.30 -33.17
N GLU A 119 4.07 -30.86 -33.00
CA GLU A 119 3.16 -31.17 -34.11
C GLU A 119 2.63 -29.91 -34.82
N VAL A 120 2.32 -28.86 -34.07
CA VAL A 120 1.78 -27.59 -34.62
C VAL A 120 2.87 -26.78 -35.33
N VAL A 121 4.08 -26.79 -34.76
CA VAL A 121 5.20 -25.96 -35.24
C VAL A 121 6.06 -26.70 -36.28
N GLY A 122 5.89 -28.02 -36.43
CA GLY A 122 6.64 -28.85 -37.40
C GLY A 122 8.11 -29.09 -37.02
N LYS A 123 8.50 -28.75 -35.79
CA LYS A 123 9.84 -28.98 -35.22
C LYS A 123 9.72 -29.07 -33.71
N LYS A 124 10.72 -29.68 -33.04
CA LYS A 124 10.76 -29.80 -31.58
C LYS A 124 10.52 -28.44 -30.91
N HIS A 125 9.38 -28.27 -30.26
CA HIS A 125 8.97 -27.00 -29.67
C HIS A 125 8.09 -27.25 -28.44
N PHE A 126 8.51 -26.73 -27.29
CA PHE A 126 7.76 -26.80 -26.04
C PHE A 126 7.40 -25.40 -25.59
N ALA A 127 6.12 -25.16 -25.35
CA ALA A 127 5.64 -23.95 -24.71
C ALA A 127 5.78 -24.09 -23.20
N LEU A 128 6.34 -23.09 -22.54
CA LEU A 128 6.40 -23.01 -21.07
C LEU A 128 5.20 -22.20 -20.57
N PHE A 129 4.48 -22.78 -19.62
CA PHE A 129 3.44 -22.08 -18.86
C PHE A 129 3.87 -22.01 -17.41
N SER A 130 3.90 -20.80 -16.85
CA SER A 130 4.06 -20.57 -15.41
C SER A 130 2.79 -19.99 -14.81
N LYS A 131 2.42 -20.49 -13.64
CA LYS A 131 1.39 -19.93 -12.77
C LYS A 131 2.07 -19.48 -11.48
N HIS A 132 1.83 -18.23 -11.12
CA HIS A 132 2.23 -17.66 -9.84
C HIS A 132 0.95 -17.38 -9.05
N ASP A 133 0.86 -17.91 -7.84
CA ASP A 133 -0.20 -17.65 -6.89
C ASP A 133 0.41 -17.20 -5.56
N GLU A 134 0.07 -15.99 -5.10
CA GLU A 134 0.58 -15.45 -3.84
C GLU A 134 -0.56 -15.23 -2.83
N GLY A 135 -1.77 -15.72 -3.14
CA GLY A 135 -2.97 -15.48 -2.34
C GLY A 135 -3.29 -14.01 -2.13
N LEU A 136 -4.33 -13.73 -1.33
CA LEU A 136 -4.64 -12.41 -0.80
C LEU A 136 -4.31 -12.41 0.70
N GLN A 137 -3.58 -11.42 1.18
CA GLN A 137 -3.20 -11.25 2.58
C GLN A 137 -4.37 -10.79 3.46
N PHE A 138 -5.29 -10.03 2.87
CA PHE A 138 -6.49 -9.46 3.46
C PHE A 138 -7.73 -10.08 2.79
N HIS A 139 -7.79 -11.41 2.71
CA HIS A 139 -8.92 -12.14 2.13
C HIS A 139 -10.09 -12.33 3.10
N GLN A 140 -9.82 -12.28 4.42
CA GLN A 140 -10.85 -12.38 5.45
C GLN A 140 -11.50 -11.01 5.67
N SER A 141 -12.83 -10.98 5.70
CA SER A 141 -13.60 -9.74 5.91
C SER A 141 -13.19 -9.00 7.18
N THR A 142 -12.91 -9.73 8.26
CA THR A 142 -12.42 -9.14 9.51
C THR A 142 -11.09 -8.42 9.34
N ASP A 143 -10.18 -8.96 8.54
CA ASP A 143 -8.87 -8.35 8.29
C ASP A 143 -9.02 -7.11 7.38
N GLN A 144 -9.91 -7.16 6.40
CA GLN A 144 -10.25 -6.02 5.54
C GLN A 144 -10.80 -4.85 6.36
N PHE A 145 -11.82 -5.10 7.20
CA PHE A 145 -12.39 -4.06 8.06
C PHE A 145 -11.37 -3.48 9.03
N ARG A 146 -10.56 -4.33 9.67
CA ARG A 146 -9.49 -3.85 10.56
C ARG A 146 -8.48 -2.98 9.83
N PHE A 147 -8.18 -3.27 8.58
CA PHE A 147 -7.26 -2.46 7.78
C PHE A 147 -7.88 -1.11 7.40
N ILE A 148 -9.15 -1.10 6.99
CA ILE A 148 -9.90 0.14 6.72
C ILE A 148 -9.98 1.02 7.97
N ASP A 149 -10.30 0.43 9.13
CA ASP A 149 -10.38 1.14 10.41
C ASP A 149 -9.02 1.76 10.78
N LEU A 150 -7.94 1.01 10.59
CA LEU A 150 -6.58 1.50 10.83
C LEU A 150 -6.24 2.69 9.92
N ILE A 151 -6.49 2.59 8.62
CA ILE A 151 -6.21 3.68 7.67
C ILE A 151 -7.05 4.91 8.04
N THR A 152 -8.34 4.71 8.32
CA THR A 152 -9.29 5.77 8.68
C THR A 152 -8.85 6.51 9.95
N LYS A 153 -8.47 5.77 11.00
CA LYS A 153 -7.99 6.34 12.26
C LYS A 153 -6.73 7.17 12.08
N VAL A 154 -5.76 6.66 11.31
CA VAL A 154 -4.52 7.36 11.00
C VAL A 154 -4.77 8.63 10.18
N GLN A 155 -5.61 8.53 9.14
CA GLN A 155 -5.98 9.65 8.29
C GLN A 155 -6.73 10.73 9.09
N ALA A 156 -7.66 10.33 9.97
CA ALA A 156 -8.43 11.26 10.78
C ALA A 156 -7.53 12.07 11.73
N GLY A 157 -6.59 11.43 12.42
CA GLY A 157 -5.64 12.13 13.27
C GLY A 157 -4.72 13.07 12.48
N LEU A 158 -4.19 12.61 11.34
CA LEU A 158 -3.39 13.46 10.46
C LEU A 158 -4.18 14.69 9.99
N TYR A 159 -5.44 14.49 9.59
CA TYR A 159 -6.32 15.58 9.17
C TYR A 159 -6.55 16.57 10.31
N GLN A 160 -6.87 16.10 11.52
CA GLN A 160 -7.05 16.96 12.69
C GLN A 160 -5.79 17.79 12.99
N ARG A 161 -4.61 17.17 12.88
CA ARG A 161 -3.32 17.86 13.09
C ARG A 161 -3.07 18.93 12.03
N LEU A 162 -3.33 18.63 10.76
CA LEU A 162 -3.21 19.59 9.66
C LEU A 162 -4.24 20.71 9.77
N HIS A 163 -5.48 20.37 10.15
CA HIS A 163 -6.53 21.34 10.40
C HIS A 163 -6.14 22.31 11.50
N GLN A 164 -5.64 21.83 12.65
CA GLN A 164 -5.14 22.71 13.71
C GLN A 164 -4.02 23.62 13.21
N SER A 165 -3.07 23.06 12.45
CA SER A 165 -1.99 23.84 11.84
C SER A 165 -2.51 24.92 10.88
N ALA A 166 -3.65 24.68 10.21
CA ALA A 166 -4.31 25.66 9.34
C ALA A 166 -4.94 26.81 10.13
N GLN A 167 -5.45 26.54 11.33
CA GLN A 167 -5.98 27.58 12.21
C GLN A 167 -4.85 28.46 12.76
N ASP A 168 -3.71 27.84 13.10
CA ASP A 168 -2.59 28.56 13.73
C ASP A 168 -1.71 29.30 12.70
N LEU A 169 -1.51 28.72 11.52
CA LEU A 169 -0.55 29.17 10.50
C LEU A 169 -1.07 28.92 9.06
N PRO A 170 -2.15 29.59 8.62
CA PRO A 170 -2.81 29.29 7.33
C PRO A 170 -1.85 29.41 6.13
N ASN A 171 -1.03 30.47 6.09
CA ASN A 171 -0.10 30.74 4.99
C ASN A 171 1.00 29.66 4.85
N ALA A 172 1.28 28.89 5.90
CA ALA A 172 2.29 27.82 5.85
C ALA A 172 1.81 26.60 5.05
N LEU A 173 0.48 26.43 4.89
CA LEU A 173 -0.14 25.33 4.15
C LEU A 173 -0.42 25.67 2.68
N GLU A 174 -0.31 26.94 2.29
CA GLU A 174 -0.45 27.40 0.90
C GLU A 174 0.79 27.03 0.07
N MET A 175 1.01 25.73 -0.11
CA MET A 175 2.18 25.19 -0.77
C MET A 175 1.87 24.78 -2.21
N LYS A 176 2.73 25.19 -3.15
CA LYS A 176 2.77 24.65 -4.51
C LYS A 176 4.10 23.91 -4.70
N VAL A 177 4.02 22.61 -4.95
CA VAL A 177 5.19 21.79 -5.27
C VAL A 177 5.06 21.39 -6.73
N HIS A 178 5.97 21.88 -7.56
CA HIS A 178 6.06 21.48 -8.96
C HIS A 178 7.03 20.32 -9.11
N PHE A 179 6.60 19.29 -9.82
CA PHE A 179 7.51 18.24 -10.27
C PHE A 179 8.41 18.84 -11.37
N GLN A 180 9.71 18.84 -11.14
CA GLN A 180 10.68 19.07 -12.20
C GLN A 180 11.17 17.69 -12.67
N PRO A 181 10.81 17.24 -13.88
CA PRO A 181 11.44 16.08 -14.47
C PRO A 181 12.91 16.39 -14.73
N ASP A 182 13.79 15.46 -14.34
CA ASP A 182 15.19 15.44 -14.78
C ASP A 182 15.28 15.19 -16.30
#